data_AF-A0A931CQQ9-F1
#
_entry.id   AF-A0A931CQQ9-F1
#
_cell.length_a   1.000
_cell.length_b   1.000
_cell.length_c   1.000
_cell.angle_alpha   90.00
_cell.angle_beta   90.00
_cell.angle_gamma   90.00
#
_symmetry.space_group_name_H-M   'P 1'
#
loop_
_entity.id
_entity.type
_entity.pdbx_description
1 polymer ?
#
loop_
_entity_poly.entity_id
_entity_poly.type
_entity_poly.pdbx_seq_one_letter_code
_entity_poly.pdbx_strand_id
1 'polypeptide(L)'
;ADRIVAHSELYMGLVEIGVGLLPAGGGTMNLWKKHVNALPGKTVKDVDLAKIFVAAFMKIGMAAVSMSAAQAVGNGFLGQADRIVFNRDTLVGEGKKEVLRMVDDGYAPPMKQPLKVFGDAGQGMVNAELYNMRNGNFMSDHDAFLAKRIAYVMSGGDVNVGSEVSEDTILKLERDAFVDFCKEEKTVARIDHMLKTGKPLRN
;
A
#
# COMPACT_ATOMS: atom_id res chain seq x y z
N ALA A 1 3.12 -3.80 -11.56
CA ALA A 1 2.71 -4.27 -12.89
C ALA A 1 1.83 -3.20 -13.53
N ASP A 2 2.02 -2.95 -14.82
CA ASP A 2 1.27 -1.94 -15.57
C ASP A 2 -0.12 -2.43 -16.00
N ARG A 3 -0.33 -3.75 -15.95
CA ARG A 3 -1.62 -4.42 -16.15
C ARG A 3 -1.69 -5.68 -15.29
N ILE A 4 -2.85 -5.93 -14.69
CA ILE A 4 -3.15 -7.16 -13.94
C ILE A 4 -4.38 -7.82 -14.55
N VAL A 5 -4.30 -9.11 -14.81
CA VAL A 5 -5.45 -9.97 -15.11
C VAL A 5 -5.70 -10.83 -13.88
N ALA A 6 -6.80 -10.55 -13.18
CA ALA A 6 -7.14 -11.14 -11.90
C ALA A 6 -8.32 -12.12 -12.01
N HIS A 7 -8.30 -13.18 -11.21
CA HIS A 7 -9.47 -14.04 -11.04
C HIS A 7 -10.53 -13.36 -10.16
N SER A 8 -11.82 -13.64 -10.36
CA SER A 8 -12.90 -13.02 -9.58
C SER A 8 -12.77 -13.24 -8.07
N GLU A 9 -12.36 -14.44 -7.66
CA GLU A 9 -12.13 -14.83 -6.24
C GLU A 9 -10.72 -14.45 -5.75
N LEU A 10 -10.14 -13.35 -6.24
CA LEU A 10 -8.82 -12.88 -5.80
C LEU A 10 -8.81 -12.54 -4.31
N TYR A 11 -7.88 -13.14 -3.57
CA TYR A 11 -7.51 -12.72 -2.23
C TYR A 11 -6.19 -11.92 -2.28
N MET A 12 -6.21 -10.63 -1.91
CA MET A 12 -5.00 -9.80 -1.95
C MET A 12 -5.01 -8.70 -0.88
N GLY A 13 -3.84 -8.32 -0.38
CA GLY A 13 -3.68 -7.20 0.54
C GLY A 13 -2.22 -6.98 0.90
N LEU A 14 -1.97 -5.96 1.70
CA LEU A 14 -0.66 -5.65 2.27
C LEU A 14 -0.72 -5.91 3.77
N VAL A 15 -0.27 -7.09 4.18
CA VAL A 15 -0.50 -7.67 5.52
C VAL A 15 0.75 -7.67 6.41
N GLU A 16 1.85 -7.09 5.92
CA GLU A 16 3.17 -7.12 6.53
C GLU A 16 3.18 -6.55 7.96
N ILE A 17 2.32 -5.55 8.25
CA ILE A 17 2.20 -4.98 9.60
C ILE A 17 1.74 -6.01 10.64
N GLY A 18 0.98 -7.02 10.22
CA GLY A 18 0.51 -8.12 11.08
C GLY A 18 1.65 -8.98 11.64
N VAL A 19 2.82 -8.98 11.00
CA VAL A 19 4.04 -9.64 11.48
C VAL A 19 5.11 -8.66 11.94
N GLY A 20 4.77 -7.38 12.06
CA GLY A 20 5.69 -6.35 12.55
C GLY A 20 6.54 -5.67 11.47
N LEU A 21 6.14 -5.74 10.20
CA LEU A 21 6.90 -5.21 9.07
C LEU A 21 6.07 -4.17 8.28
N LEU A 22 6.68 -3.54 7.28
CA LEU A 22 5.96 -2.80 6.25
C LEU A 22 6.08 -3.47 4.88
N PRO A 23 5.19 -3.14 3.93
CA PRO A 23 5.26 -3.64 2.56
C PRO A 23 6.42 -2.97 1.81
N ALA A 24 7.61 -3.54 1.94
CA ALA A 24 8.87 -2.96 1.46
C ALA A 24 9.29 -3.38 0.05
N GLY A 25 8.46 -4.19 -0.63
CA GLY A 25 8.65 -4.55 -2.05
C GLY A 25 8.09 -3.50 -3.01
N GLY A 26 8.05 -2.22 -2.62
CA GLY A 26 7.33 -1.16 -3.32
C GLY A 26 5.85 -1.10 -3.00
N GLY A 27 5.35 -1.84 -2.01
CA GLY A 27 3.91 -1.95 -1.74
C GLY A 27 3.32 -0.64 -1.20
N THR A 28 4.05 0.04 -0.32
CA THR A 28 3.62 1.31 0.30
C THR A 28 3.54 2.41 -0.76
N MET A 29 4.60 2.54 -1.56
CA MET A 29 4.69 3.48 -2.67
C MET A 29 3.64 3.19 -3.74
N ASN A 30 3.53 1.95 -4.21
CA ASN A 30 2.63 1.61 -5.31
C ASN A 30 1.16 1.77 -4.94
N LEU A 31 0.77 1.47 -3.69
CA LEU A 31 -0.60 1.72 -3.24
C LEU A 31 -0.90 3.23 -3.29
N TRP A 32 -0.02 4.06 -2.72
CA TRP A 32 -0.20 5.51 -2.77
C TRP A 32 -0.22 6.04 -4.21
N LYS A 33 0.72 5.61 -5.05
CA LYS A 33 0.79 5.95 -6.47
C LYS A 33 -0.49 5.58 -7.21
N LYS A 34 -1.09 4.41 -6.96
CA LYS A 34 -2.37 4.01 -7.56
C LYS A 34 -3.51 4.95 -7.15
N HIS A 35 -3.58 5.34 -5.88
CA HIS A 35 -4.59 6.29 -5.41
C HIS A 35 -4.43 7.68 -6.04
N VAL A 36 -3.21 8.17 -6.17
CA VAL A 36 -2.93 9.46 -6.83
C VAL A 36 -3.27 9.41 -8.32
N ASN A 37 -2.86 8.35 -9.02
CA ASN A 37 -3.08 8.19 -10.46
C ASN A 37 -4.55 7.93 -10.83
N ALA A 38 -5.35 7.41 -9.90
CA ALA A 38 -6.79 7.21 -10.13
C ALA A 38 -7.60 8.51 -10.15
N LEU A 39 -6.98 9.63 -9.76
CA LEU A 39 -7.67 10.91 -9.69
C LEU A 39 -7.76 11.58 -11.06
N PRO A 40 -8.93 12.13 -11.44
CA PRO A 40 -9.06 12.92 -12.65
C PRO A 40 -8.16 14.16 -12.53
N GLY A 41 -7.27 14.35 -13.51
CA GLY A 41 -6.11 15.23 -13.42
C GLY A 41 -6.37 16.65 -12.90
N LYS A 42 -5.43 17.19 -12.12
CA LYS A 42 -5.23 18.58 -11.67
C LYS A 42 -6.41 19.33 -11.00
N THR A 43 -7.61 18.76 -10.89
CA THR A 43 -8.78 19.45 -10.31
C THR A 43 -9.07 19.05 -8.86
N VAL A 44 -8.35 18.06 -8.30
CA VAL A 44 -8.57 17.60 -6.93
C VAL A 44 -8.00 18.61 -5.94
N LYS A 45 -8.87 19.13 -5.06
CA LYS A 45 -8.46 20.04 -3.98
C LYS A 45 -7.58 19.27 -2.98
N ASP A 46 -6.63 19.96 -2.34
CA ASP A 46 -5.73 19.32 -1.37
C ASP A 46 -6.47 18.63 -0.20
N VAL A 47 -7.66 19.14 0.17
CA VAL A 47 -8.55 18.53 1.19
C VAL A 47 -9.04 17.14 0.77
N ASP A 48 -9.31 16.93 -0.52
CA ASP A 48 -9.76 15.63 -1.02
C ASP A 48 -8.59 14.65 -1.08
N LEU A 49 -7.39 15.13 -1.43
CA LEU A 49 -6.17 14.33 -1.41
C LEU A 49 -5.82 13.84 0.01
N ALA A 50 -6.01 14.68 1.03
CA ALA A 50 -5.75 14.32 2.43
C ALA A 50 -6.63 13.15 2.90
N LYS A 51 -7.93 13.17 2.57
CA LYS A 51 -8.85 12.06 2.88
C LYS A 51 -8.44 10.77 2.19
N ILE A 52 -8.01 10.86 0.93
CA ILE A 52 -7.53 9.71 0.16
C ILE A 52 -6.23 9.15 0.75
N PHE A 53 -5.32 10.02 1.17
CA PHE A 53 -4.06 9.62 1.81
C PHE A 53 -4.31 8.81 3.08
N VAL A 54 -5.14 9.31 4.00
CA VAL A 54 -5.49 8.59 5.22
C VAL A 54 -6.20 7.27 4.89
N ALA A 55 -7.15 7.27 3.96
CA ALA A 55 -7.85 6.05 3.57
C ALA A 55 -6.91 4.99 2.97
N ALA A 56 -5.94 5.40 2.14
CA ALA A 56 -4.93 4.53 1.56
C ALA A 56 -3.96 4.01 2.63
N PHE A 57 -3.50 4.87 3.55
CA PHE A 57 -2.69 4.47 4.69
C PHE A 57 -3.41 3.42 5.55
N MET A 58 -4.69 3.61 5.82
CA MET A 58 -5.47 2.69 6.64
C MET A 58 -5.58 1.29 6.02
N LYS A 59 -5.47 1.15 4.69
CA LYS A 59 -5.38 -0.20 4.07
C LYS A 59 -4.12 -0.95 4.50
N ILE A 60 -2.98 -0.25 4.64
CA ILE A 60 -1.73 -0.84 5.13
C ILE A 60 -1.79 -0.98 6.65
N GLY A 61 -2.12 0.10 7.36
CA GLY A 61 -2.12 0.14 8.82
C GLY A 61 -3.07 -0.86 9.48
N MET A 62 -4.17 -1.23 8.82
CA MET A 62 -5.11 -2.24 9.30
C MET A 62 -4.89 -3.63 8.69
N ALA A 63 -3.84 -3.83 7.88
CA ALA A 63 -3.63 -5.07 7.12
C ALA A 63 -4.87 -5.48 6.30
N ALA A 64 -5.49 -4.52 5.61
CA ALA A 64 -6.73 -4.75 4.89
C ALA A 64 -6.52 -5.71 3.71
N VAL A 65 -7.39 -6.71 3.63
CA VAL A 65 -7.42 -7.70 2.54
C VAL A 65 -8.71 -7.56 1.73
N SER A 66 -8.59 -7.76 0.43
CA SER A 66 -9.69 -7.96 -0.49
C SER A 66 -9.95 -9.45 -0.64
N MET A 67 -11.23 -9.84 -0.61
CA MET A 67 -11.72 -11.20 -0.79
C MET A 67 -12.29 -11.45 -2.20
N SER A 68 -12.26 -10.43 -3.06
CA SER A 68 -12.57 -10.55 -4.48
C SER A 68 -11.79 -9.52 -5.30
N ALA A 69 -11.66 -9.75 -6.61
CA ALA A 69 -11.06 -8.77 -7.51
C ALA A 69 -11.86 -7.46 -7.55
N ALA A 70 -13.19 -7.53 -7.46
CA ALA A 70 -14.04 -6.34 -7.39
C ALA A 70 -13.74 -5.50 -6.14
N GLN A 71 -13.58 -6.15 -4.98
CA GLN A 71 -13.18 -5.47 -3.75
C GLN A 71 -11.75 -4.92 -3.85
N ALA A 72 -10.84 -5.61 -4.54
CA ALA A 72 -9.48 -5.15 -4.80
C ALA A 72 -9.42 -3.89 -5.66
N VAL A 73 -10.34 -3.70 -6.60
CA VAL A 73 -10.50 -2.42 -7.32
C VAL A 73 -10.92 -1.32 -6.35
N GLY A 74 -11.94 -1.56 -5.51
CA GLY A 74 -12.40 -0.58 -4.51
C GLY A 74 -11.35 -0.22 -3.46
N ASN A 75 -10.46 -1.16 -3.12
CA ASN A 75 -9.35 -0.94 -2.19
C ASN A 75 -8.10 -0.33 -2.85
N GLY A 76 -8.11 -0.09 -4.17
CA GLY A 76 -6.97 0.50 -4.90
C GLY A 76 -5.82 -0.47 -5.20
N PHE A 77 -5.99 -1.75 -4.89
CA PHE A 77 -4.99 -2.78 -5.21
C PHE A 77 -5.02 -3.18 -6.69
N LEU A 78 -6.19 -3.16 -7.32
CA LEU A 78 -6.37 -3.23 -8.77
C LEU A 78 -6.77 -1.84 -9.30
N GLY A 79 -6.25 -1.47 -10.47
CA GLY A 79 -6.62 -0.25 -11.17
C GLY A 79 -7.81 -0.46 -12.10
N GLN A 80 -8.36 0.64 -12.63
CA GLN A 80 -9.49 0.58 -13.58
C GLN A 80 -9.16 -0.13 -14.89
N ALA A 81 -7.88 -0.16 -15.25
CA ALA A 81 -7.37 -0.81 -16.44
C ALA A 81 -7.20 -2.33 -16.23
N ASP A 82 -7.21 -2.81 -14.99
CA ASP A 82 -7.02 -4.23 -14.68
C ASP A 82 -8.28 -5.03 -15.01
N ARG A 83 -8.08 -6.28 -15.44
CA ARG A 83 -9.16 -7.12 -15.99
C ARG A 83 -9.52 -8.24 -15.03
N ILE A 84 -10.82 -8.47 -14.86
CA ILE A 84 -11.36 -9.55 -14.01
C ILE A 84 -11.84 -10.70 -14.89
N VAL A 85 -11.38 -11.91 -14.58
CA VAL A 85 -11.71 -13.16 -15.27
C VAL A 85 -12.42 -14.11 -14.29
N PHE A 86 -13.56 -14.64 -14.69
CA PHE A 86 -14.36 -15.54 -13.84
C PHE A 86 -13.95 -17.01 -13.96
N ASN A 87 -13.50 -17.44 -15.15
CA ASN A 87 -13.05 -18.81 -15.35
C ASN A 87 -11.57 -18.93 -15.01
N ARG A 88 -11.25 -19.64 -13.92
CA ARG A 88 -9.86 -19.86 -13.49
C ARG A 88 -9.02 -20.60 -14.53
N ASP A 89 -9.63 -21.51 -15.30
CA ASP A 89 -8.92 -22.32 -16.30
C ASP A 89 -8.41 -21.47 -17.47
N THR A 90 -9.05 -20.34 -17.75
CA THR A 90 -8.64 -19.44 -18.83
C THR A 90 -7.70 -18.33 -18.38
N LEU A 91 -7.46 -18.17 -17.07
CA LEU A 91 -6.76 -17.01 -16.51
C LEU A 91 -5.40 -16.74 -17.17
N VAL A 92 -4.57 -17.78 -17.32
CA VAL A 92 -3.25 -17.66 -17.97
C VAL A 92 -3.39 -17.31 -19.45
N GLY A 93 -4.35 -17.91 -20.14
CA GLY A 93 -4.63 -17.61 -21.56
C GLY A 93 -5.11 -16.18 -21.76
N GLU A 94 -5.99 -15.69 -20.87
CA GLU A 94 -6.46 -14.31 -20.86
C GLU A 94 -5.33 -13.32 -20.52
N GLY A 95 -4.43 -13.67 -19.59
CA GLY A 95 -3.21 -12.92 -19.31
C GLY A 95 -2.32 -12.78 -20.55
N LYS A 96 -2.08 -13.88 -21.29
CA LYS A 96 -1.32 -13.84 -22.53
C LYS A 96 -1.98 -12.96 -23.59
N LYS A 97 -3.30 -13.09 -23.78
CA LYS A 97 -4.05 -12.24 -24.72
C LYS A 97 -3.92 -10.77 -24.36
N GLU A 98 -3.98 -10.42 -23.08
CA GLU A 98 -3.82 -9.04 -22.62
C GLU A 98 -2.44 -8.48 -22.94
N VAL A 99 -1.36 -9.26 -22.73
CA VAL A 99 0.00 -8.84 -23.10
C VAL A 99 0.12 -8.62 -24.61
N LEU A 100 -0.45 -9.51 -25.43
CA LEU A 100 -0.45 -9.34 -26.89
C LEU A 100 -1.20 -8.08 -27.32
N ARG A 101 -2.37 -7.80 -26.72
CA ARG A 101 -3.10 -6.54 -26.95
C ARG A 101 -2.26 -5.32 -26.58
N MET A 102 -1.58 -5.35 -25.44
CA MET A 102 -0.70 -4.25 -25.03
C MET A 102 0.40 -4.02 -26.08
N VAL A 103 0.97 -5.08 -26.66
CA VAL A 103 1.96 -4.94 -27.74
C VAL A 103 1.34 -4.33 -28.99
N ASP A 104 0.17 -4.81 -29.41
CA ASP A 104 -0.55 -4.31 -30.59
C ASP A 104 -0.96 -2.83 -30.42
N ASP A 105 -1.31 -2.43 -29.19
CA ASP A 105 -1.63 -1.05 -28.80
C ASP A 105 -0.37 -0.15 -28.68
N GLY A 106 0.82 -0.70 -28.92
CA GLY A 106 2.09 0.04 -28.91
C GLY A 106 2.59 0.35 -27.50
N TYR A 107 2.42 -0.58 -26.56
CA TYR A 107 2.83 -0.39 -25.17
C TYR A 107 4.27 0.13 -25.03
N ALA A 108 4.40 1.21 -24.27
CA ALA A 108 5.66 1.72 -23.77
C ALA A 108 5.59 1.80 -22.25
N PRO A 109 6.69 1.49 -21.53
CA PRO A 109 6.72 1.61 -20.08
C PRO A 109 6.41 3.05 -19.66
N PRO A 110 5.56 3.26 -18.62
CA PRO A 110 5.23 4.59 -18.17
C PRO A 110 6.49 5.30 -17.64
N MET A 111 6.62 6.59 -17.97
CA MET A 111 7.69 7.41 -17.41
C MET A 111 7.55 7.49 -15.89
N LYS A 112 8.67 7.36 -15.16
CA LYS A 112 8.71 7.66 -13.72
C LYS A 112 8.32 9.13 -13.53
N GLN A 113 7.32 9.37 -12.69
CA GLN A 113 6.88 10.72 -12.35
C GLN A 113 7.11 10.96 -10.85
N PRO A 114 7.50 12.18 -10.45
CA PRO A 114 7.47 12.56 -9.05
C PRO A 114 6.09 12.30 -8.46
N LEU A 115 6.06 11.74 -7.25
CA LEU A 115 4.83 11.45 -6.53
C LEU A 115 4.55 12.59 -5.56
N LYS A 116 3.37 13.19 -5.66
CA LYS A 116 2.90 14.16 -4.68
C LYS A 116 2.72 13.47 -3.32
N VAL A 117 3.31 14.05 -2.29
CA VAL A 117 3.29 13.51 -0.93
C VAL A 117 2.89 14.58 0.08
N PHE A 118 2.62 14.13 1.31
CA PHE A 118 2.10 14.97 2.38
C PHE A 118 3.12 15.35 3.44
N GLY A 119 4.26 14.65 3.51
CA GLY A 119 5.28 14.88 4.52
C GLY A 119 4.70 14.93 5.95
N ASP A 120 5.17 15.90 6.72
CA ASP A 120 4.78 16.08 8.14
C ASP A 120 3.27 16.24 8.34
N ALA A 121 2.58 16.89 7.39
CA ALA A 121 1.12 17.03 7.46
C ALA A 121 0.42 15.66 7.36
N GLY A 122 0.92 14.77 6.49
CA GLY A 122 0.43 13.40 6.34
C GLY A 122 0.64 12.58 7.61
N GLN A 123 1.82 12.70 8.19
CA GLN A 123 2.15 12.06 9.46
C GLN A 123 1.24 12.55 10.59
N GLY A 124 0.99 13.86 10.68
CA GLY A 124 0.08 14.45 11.66
C GLY A 124 -1.36 13.95 11.54
N MET A 125 -1.88 13.86 10.31
CA MET A 125 -3.23 13.32 10.06
C MET A 125 -3.34 11.86 10.49
N VAL A 126 -2.37 11.03 10.12
CA VAL A 126 -2.35 9.62 10.53
C VAL A 126 -2.20 9.49 12.05
N ASN A 127 -1.36 10.31 12.68
CA ASN A 127 -1.16 10.29 14.13
C ASN A 127 -2.47 10.54 14.91
N ALA A 128 -3.37 11.38 14.39
CA ALA A 128 -4.68 11.60 14.99
C ALA A 128 -5.55 10.32 14.95
N GLU A 129 -5.55 9.59 13.83
CA GLU A 129 -6.25 8.30 13.71
C GLU A 129 -5.65 7.25 14.65
N LEU A 130 -4.32 7.16 14.71
CA LEU A 130 -3.62 6.22 15.60
C LEU A 130 -3.89 6.53 17.08
N TYR A 131 -3.99 7.80 17.45
CA TYR A 131 -4.35 8.21 18.80
C TYR A 131 -5.76 7.72 19.18
N ASN A 132 -6.73 7.88 18.30
CA ASN A 132 -8.09 7.37 18.50
C ASN A 132 -8.12 5.84 18.64
N MET A 133 -7.39 5.12 17.78
CA MET A 133 -7.32 3.65 17.83
C MET A 133 -6.65 3.14 19.11
N ARG A 134 -5.58 3.80 19.56
CA ARG A 134 -4.88 3.45 20.81
C ARG A 134 -5.78 3.67 22.02
N ASN A 135 -6.47 4.80 22.10
CA ASN A 135 -7.41 5.09 23.18
C ASN A 135 -8.62 4.16 23.19
N GLY A 136 -9.02 3.65 22.02
CA GLY A 136 -10.05 2.62 21.90
C GLY A 136 -9.58 1.19 22.23
N ASN A 137 -8.33 0.99 22.68
CA ASN A 137 -7.71 -0.32 22.90
C ASN A 137 -7.70 -1.23 21.65
N PHE A 138 -7.76 -0.65 20.45
CA PHE A 138 -7.73 -1.38 19.19
C PHE A 138 -6.31 -1.60 18.65
N MET A 139 -5.28 -1.09 19.35
CA MET A 139 -3.90 -1.05 18.87
C MET A 139 -2.91 -1.19 20.04
N SER A 140 -1.90 -2.05 19.88
CA SER A 140 -0.78 -2.13 20.83
C SER A 140 0.22 -0.98 20.63
N ASP A 141 1.10 -0.76 21.60
CA ASP A 141 2.16 0.26 21.46
C ASP A 141 3.12 -0.06 20.29
N HIS A 142 3.38 -1.35 20.03
CA HIS A 142 4.20 -1.75 18.89
C HIS A 142 3.48 -1.53 17.56
N ASP A 143 2.18 -1.81 17.48
CA ASP A 143 1.38 -1.50 16.30
C ASP A 143 1.42 0.02 15.99
N ALA A 144 1.32 0.86 17.02
CA ALA A 144 1.40 2.31 16.86
C ALA A 144 2.79 2.77 16.40
N PHE A 145 3.86 2.17 16.93
CA PHE A 145 5.24 2.42 16.48
C PHE A 145 5.41 2.11 14.99
N LEU A 146 4.99 0.91 14.56
CA LEU A 146 5.07 0.49 13.16
C LEU A 146 4.25 1.40 12.25
N ALA A 147 3.00 1.68 12.64
CA ALA A 147 2.08 2.52 11.89
C ALA A 147 2.62 3.94 11.68
N LYS A 148 3.24 4.55 12.70
CA LYS A 148 3.90 5.86 12.58
C LYS A 148 5.03 5.85 11.57
N ARG A 149 5.88 4.82 11.60
CA ARG A 149 7.01 4.70 10.68
C ARG A 149 6.55 4.40 9.25
N ILE A 150 5.46 3.64 9.07
CA ILE A 150 4.80 3.45 7.77
C ILE A 150 4.24 4.77 7.25
N ALA A 151 3.61 5.58 8.11
CA ALA A 151 3.07 6.88 7.75
C ALA A 151 4.17 7.81 7.25
N TYR A 152 5.31 7.84 7.94
CA TYR A 152 6.51 8.58 7.52
C TYR A 152 7.00 8.15 6.13
N VAL A 153 7.08 6.84 5.85
CA VAL A 153 7.51 6.32 4.54
C VAL A 153 6.51 6.72 3.45
N MET A 154 5.21 6.46 3.67
CA MET A 154 4.16 6.75 2.70
C MET A 154 3.99 8.24 2.44
N SER A 155 4.25 9.09 3.44
CA SER A 155 4.23 10.55 3.31
C SER A 155 5.49 11.12 2.67
N GLY A 156 6.46 10.30 2.25
CA GLY A 156 7.68 10.75 1.57
C GLY A 156 8.79 11.25 2.50
N GLY A 157 8.73 10.94 3.79
CA GLY A 157 9.74 11.31 4.78
C GLY A 157 9.63 12.76 5.27
N ASP A 158 10.78 13.36 5.58
CA ASP A 158 10.92 14.73 6.11
C ASP A 158 10.82 15.78 5.00
N VAL A 159 9.60 15.98 4.49
CA VAL A 159 9.31 16.97 3.45
C VAL A 159 8.10 17.82 3.84
N ASN A 160 7.99 19.00 3.23
CA ASN A 160 6.82 19.86 3.44
C ASN A 160 5.60 19.32 2.70
N VAL A 161 4.40 19.67 3.18
CA VAL A 161 3.14 19.34 2.49
C VAL A 161 3.13 19.88 1.07
N GLY A 162 2.65 19.07 0.12
CA GLY A 162 2.59 19.43 -1.30
C GLY A 162 3.90 19.26 -2.05
N SER A 163 4.95 18.76 -1.39
CA SER A 163 6.19 18.36 -2.07
C SER A 163 5.95 17.18 -3.02
N GLU A 164 6.76 17.09 -4.05
CA GLU A 164 6.85 15.92 -4.91
C GLU A 164 8.20 15.24 -4.69
N VAL A 165 8.19 13.92 -4.54
CA VAL A 165 9.40 13.12 -4.32
C VAL A 165 9.51 12.05 -5.41
N SER A 166 10.73 11.64 -5.75
CA SER A 166 10.91 10.55 -6.71
C SER A 166 10.45 9.22 -6.12
N GLU A 167 10.02 8.29 -6.99
CA GLU A 167 9.72 6.91 -6.61
C GLU A 167 10.88 6.25 -5.87
N ASP A 168 12.11 6.49 -6.34
CA ASP A 168 13.33 5.93 -5.76
C ASP A 168 13.57 6.43 -4.32
N THR A 169 13.14 7.66 -3.97
CA THR A 169 13.20 8.16 -2.60
C THR A 169 12.29 7.35 -1.68
N ILE A 170 11.04 7.10 -2.07
CA ILE A 170 10.10 6.32 -1.25
C ILE A 170 10.56 4.87 -1.13
N LEU A 171 11.07 4.26 -2.21
CA LEU A 171 11.63 2.92 -2.18
C LEU A 171 12.83 2.79 -1.24
N LYS A 172 13.68 3.84 -1.17
CA LYS A 172 14.75 3.90 -0.18
C LYS A 172 14.20 3.95 1.25
N LEU A 173 13.21 4.81 1.51
CA LEU A 173 12.57 4.90 2.82
C LEU A 173 11.90 3.58 3.24
N GLU A 174 11.23 2.89 2.30
CA GLU A 174 10.65 1.57 2.53
C GLU A 174 11.71 0.55 2.97
N ARG A 175 12.81 0.47 2.22
CA ARG A 175 13.91 -0.45 2.52
C ARG A 175 14.54 -0.14 3.86
N ASP A 176 14.84 1.12 4.14
CA ASP A 176 15.50 1.53 5.37
C ASP A 176 14.59 1.24 6.58
N ALA A 177 13.29 1.54 6.49
CA ALA A 177 12.30 1.19 7.52
C ALA A 177 12.16 -0.32 7.73
N PHE A 178 12.22 -1.13 6.66
CA PHE A 178 12.14 -2.59 6.76
C PHE A 178 13.33 -3.17 7.53
N VAL A 179 14.53 -2.69 7.21
CA VAL A 179 15.76 -3.09 7.90
C VAL A 179 15.71 -2.68 9.37
N ASP A 180 15.18 -1.51 9.68
CA ASP A 180 15.02 -1.05 11.06
C ASP A 180 14.03 -1.94 11.83
N PHE A 181 12.87 -2.25 11.25
CA PHE A 181 11.89 -3.16 11.88
C PHE A 181 12.43 -4.55 12.14
N CYS A 182 13.32 -5.06 11.27
CA CYS A 182 13.97 -6.36 11.50
C CYS A 182 14.89 -6.38 12.73
N LYS A 183 15.27 -5.21 13.27
CA LYS A 183 16.08 -5.10 14.50
C LYS A 183 15.22 -5.07 15.76
N GLU A 184 13.90 -4.87 15.62
CA GLU A 184 12.99 -4.78 16.77
C GLU A 184 12.67 -6.16 17.34
N GLU A 185 12.95 -6.37 18.63
CA GLU A 185 12.72 -7.65 19.31
C GLU A 185 11.26 -8.10 19.19
N LYS A 186 10.30 -7.16 19.30
CA LYS A 186 8.87 -7.46 19.15
C LYS A 186 8.50 -7.91 17.75
N THR A 187 9.12 -7.33 16.72
CA THR A 187 8.92 -7.76 15.32
C THR A 187 9.51 -9.15 15.09
N VAL A 188 10.74 -9.41 15.59
CA VAL A 188 11.35 -10.76 15.51
C VAL A 188 10.45 -11.80 16.20
N ALA A 189 9.91 -11.49 17.37
CA ALA A 189 8.97 -12.36 18.08
C ALA A 189 7.67 -12.60 17.29
N ARG A 190 7.12 -11.58 16.61
CA ARG A 190 5.94 -11.73 15.75
C ARG A 190 6.21 -12.64 14.56
N ILE A 191 7.35 -12.48 13.90
CA ILE A 191 7.78 -13.32 12.78
C ILE A 191 7.95 -14.77 13.24
N ASP A 192 8.71 -15.00 14.31
CA ASP A 192 8.94 -16.34 14.87
C ASP A 192 7.62 -17.04 15.26
N HIS A 193 6.74 -16.32 15.94
CA HIS A 193 5.44 -16.85 16.33
C HIS A 193 4.57 -17.20 15.11
N MET A 194 4.47 -16.30 14.12
CA MET A 194 3.71 -16.55 12.89
C MET A 194 4.23 -17.79 12.15
N LEU A 195 5.56 -17.93 12.03
CA LEU A 195 6.16 -19.09 11.36
C LEU A 195 5.91 -20.41 12.11
N LYS A 196 5.86 -20.38 13.44
CA LYS A 196 5.63 -21.57 14.27
C LYS A 196 4.16 -21.96 14.37
N THR A 197 3.26 -20.98 14.48
CA THR A 197 1.86 -21.24 14.86
C THR A 197 0.86 -20.95 13.73
N GLY A 198 1.28 -20.22 12.70
CA GLY A 198 0.38 -19.69 11.66
C GLY A 198 -0.61 -18.65 12.18
N LYS A 199 -0.43 -18.12 13.40
CA LYS A 199 -1.33 -17.14 14.03
C LYS A 199 -0.59 -15.82 14.30
N PRO A 200 -1.26 -14.66 14.25
CA PRO A 200 -0.67 -13.40 14.64
C PRO A 200 -0.33 -13.34 16.13
N LEU A 201 0.81 -12.75 16.47
CA LEU A 201 1.17 -12.36 17.83
C LEU A 201 0.95 -10.85 18.00
N ARG A 202 0.27 -10.45 19.08
CA ARG A 202 0.04 -9.04 19.39
C ARG A 202 0.70 -8.67 20.72
N ASN A 203 1.85 -8.01 20.64
CA ASN A 203 2.73 -7.60 21.74
C ASN A 203 3.15 -6.13 21.61
#